data_AF-A0A4S0RFK2-F1
#
_entry.id   AF-A0A4S0RFK2-F1
#
_cell.length_a   1.000
_cell.length_b   1.000
_cell.length_c   1.000
_cell.angle_alpha   90.00
_cell.angle_beta   90.00
_cell.angle_gamma   90.00
#
_symmetry.space_group_name_H-M   'P 1'
#
loop_
_entity.id
_entity.type
_entity.pdbx_description
1 polymer ?
#
loop_
_entity_poly.entity_id
_entity_poly.type
_entity_poly.pdbx_seq_one_letter_code
_entity_poly.pdbx_strand_id
1 'polypeptide(L)'
;SPVQHVAPLPENLFRPLPPYEELPRPLSPSGASALIDEAKQTVTDTRSPVLDAEAEPGFAVLRGLALHKLLQMLPSIAEGERQDAAERYLARAGAGWPEAERGKALAAVMAILADPRFTALFAPASRAEVAVMGSLE
;
A
#
# COMPACT_ATOMS: atom_id res chain seq x y z
N SER A 1 0.28 -30.40 -49.13
CA SER A 1 -0.64 -30.68 -48.02
C SER A 1 0.12 -30.71 -46.72
N PRO A 2 -0.14 -29.84 -45.73
CA PRO A 2 0.47 -29.95 -44.41
C PRO A 2 -0.33 -30.91 -43.52
N VAL A 3 0.40 -31.79 -42.84
CA VAL A 3 -0.09 -32.85 -41.94
C VAL A 3 -0.52 -32.20 -40.61
N GLN A 4 -1.78 -32.35 -40.24
CA GLN A 4 -2.28 -31.96 -38.92
C GLN A 4 -1.87 -33.02 -37.90
N HIS A 5 -0.89 -32.71 -37.06
CA HIS A 5 -0.55 -33.52 -35.90
C HIS A 5 -1.50 -33.14 -34.75
N VAL A 6 -2.67 -33.78 -34.69
CA VAL A 6 -3.53 -33.68 -33.50
C VAL A 6 -2.96 -34.63 -32.46
N ALA A 7 -2.13 -34.12 -31.55
CA ALA A 7 -1.76 -34.87 -30.36
C ALA A 7 -3.05 -35.15 -29.55
N PRO A 8 -3.25 -36.36 -29.01
CA PRO A 8 -4.40 -36.65 -28.18
C PRO A 8 -4.39 -35.73 -26.96
N LEU A 9 -5.56 -35.17 -26.63
CA LEU A 9 -5.73 -34.33 -25.45
C LEU A 9 -5.33 -35.12 -24.20
N PRO A 10 -4.53 -34.52 -23.29
CA PRO A 10 -4.08 -35.21 -22.09
C PRO A 10 -5.28 -35.53 -21.19
N GLU A 11 -5.26 -36.73 -20.59
CA GLU A 11 -6.39 -37.28 -19.81
C GLU A 11 -6.78 -36.41 -18.60
N ASN A 12 -5.87 -35.56 -18.13
CA ASN A 12 -6.10 -34.64 -17.02
C ASN A 12 -7.16 -33.56 -17.32
N LEU A 13 -7.49 -33.30 -18.60
CA LEU A 13 -8.57 -32.38 -18.99
C LEU A 13 -9.97 -32.92 -18.65
N PHE A 14 -10.12 -34.24 -18.53
CA PHE A 14 -11.41 -34.89 -18.26
C PHE A 14 -11.59 -35.29 -16.81
N ARG A 15 -10.61 -34.99 -15.95
CA ARG A 15 -10.75 -35.22 -14.51
C ARG A 15 -11.29 -33.94 -13.86
N PRO A 16 -12.30 -34.05 -12.97
CA PRO A 16 -12.70 -32.91 -12.16
C PRO A 16 -11.47 -32.42 -11.38
N LEU A 17 -11.28 -31.10 -11.34
CA LEU A 17 -10.20 -30.49 -10.58
C LEU A 17 -10.28 -30.98 -9.13
N PRO A 18 -9.16 -31.36 -8.49
CA PRO A 18 -9.17 -31.57 -7.06
C PRO A 18 -9.73 -30.32 -6.38
N PRO A 19 -10.52 -30.46 -5.29
CA PRO A 19 -11.07 -29.32 -4.59
C PRO A 19 -9.93 -28.37 -4.23
N TYR A 20 -10.06 -27.10 -4.64
CA TYR A 20 -9.08 -26.08 -4.33
C TYR A 20 -8.89 -26.04 -2.82
N GLU A 21 -7.65 -26.22 -2.34
CA GLU A 21 -7.31 -25.71 -1.03
C GLU A 21 -7.52 -24.20 -1.08
N GLU A 22 -8.37 -23.68 -0.18
CA GLU A 22 -8.49 -22.25 0.01
C GLU A 22 -7.13 -21.72 0.43
N LEU A 23 -6.37 -21.21 -0.54
CA LEU A 23 -5.19 -20.42 -0.23
C LEU A 23 -5.65 -19.27 0.67
N PRO A 24 -4.93 -19.00 1.78
CA PRO A 24 -5.25 -17.83 2.59
C PRO A 24 -5.27 -16.62 1.67
N ARG A 25 -6.30 -15.79 1.80
CA ARG A 25 -6.47 -14.61 0.93
C ARG A 25 -5.13 -13.87 0.88
N PRO A 26 -4.61 -13.56 -0.33
CA PRO A 26 -3.37 -12.83 -0.44
C PRO A 26 -3.49 -11.55 0.40
N LEU A 27 -2.50 -11.31 1.25
CA LEU A 27 -2.42 -10.07 2.01
C LEU A 27 -2.34 -8.94 1.00
N SER A 28 -3.43 -8.22 0.80
CA SER A 28 -3.40 -6.95 0.10
C SER A 28 -2.62 -5.98 0.98
N PRO A 29 -1.50 -5.39 0.53
CA PRO A 29 -0.81 -4.35 1.29
C PRO A 29 -1.73 -3.17 1.61
N SER A 30 -2.75 -2.94 0.77
CA SER A 30 -3.81 -1.94 0.97
C SER A 30 -4.93 -2.37 1.94
N GLY A 31 -4.96 -3.63 2.41
CA GLY A 31 -5.95 -4.12 3.37
C GLY A 31 -5.83 -3.46 4.75
N ALA A 32 -4.67 -2.90 5.08
CA ALA A 32 -4.49 -2.02 6.24
C ALA A 32 -5.25 -0.68 6.14
N SER A 33 -5.74 -0.32 4.94
CA SER A 33 -6.49 0.91 4.71
C SER A 33 -8.02 0.71 4.71
N ALA A 34 -8.50 -0.53 4.84
CA ALA A 34 -9.92 -0.90 4.79
C ALA A 34 -10.57 -1.03 6.20
N LEU A 35 -10.17 -0.18 7.14
CA LEU A 35 -10.83 -0.04 8.46
C LEU A 35 -11.56 1.31 8.60
N ILE A 36 -12.09 1.81 7.49
CA ILE A 36 -13.12 2.85 7.49
C ILE A 36 -14.31 2.30 6.68
N ASP A 37 -14.87 1.18 7.10
CA ASP A 37 -16.28 0.89 6.89
C ASP A 37 -16.77 -0.07 7.98
N GLU A 38 -17.82 0.33 8.67
CA GLU A 38 -18.39 -0.40 9.80
C GLU A 38 -19.25 -1.55 9.29
N ALA A 39 -18.80 -2.80 9.46
CA ALA A 39 -19.65 -3.92 9.89
C ALA A 39 -18.88 -5.26 9.92
N LYS A 40 -18.80 -5.83 11.13
CA LYS A 40 -18.82 -7.27 11.48
C LYS A 40 -18.07 -8.24 10.55
N GLN A 41 -16.96 -8.81 11.03
CA GLN A 41 -16.90 -10.25 11.30
C GLN A 41 -15.68 -10.67 12.12
N THR A 42 -15.96 -11.35 13.23
CA THR A 42 -15.04 -12.09 14.09
C THR A 42 -14.69 -13.43 13.47
N VAL A 43 -13.40 -13.72 13.22
CA VAL A 43 -12.81 -15.06 13.34
C VAL A 43 -11.36 -14.91 13.83
N THR A 44 -11.03 -15.77 14.78
CA THR A 44 -9.86 -15.90 15.64
C THR A 44 -8.48 -16.02 14.96
N ASP A 45 -7.49 -15.48 15.70
CA ASP A 45 -6.08 -15.88 15.82
C ASP A 45 -5.13 -15.69 14.63
N THR A 46 -4.74 -14.44 14.39
CA THR A 46 -3.39 -14.09 13.88
C THR A 46 -2.93 -12.79 14.54
N ARG A 47 -2.21 -12.89 15.66
CA ARG A 47 -1.66 -11.72 16.38
C ARG A 47 -0.65 -10.97 15.50
N SER A 48 -1.10 -9.90 14.85
CA SER A 48 -0.24 -8.89 14.20
C SER A 48 -0.27 -7.62 15.05
N PRO A 49 0.88 -7.06 15.47
CA PRO A 49 0.94 -5.83 16.27
C PRO A 49 0.34 -4.59 15.59
N VAL A 50 -0.04 -4.71 14.32
CA VAL A 50 -0.69 -3.67 13.51
C VAL A 50 -2.22 -3.82 13.50
N LEU A 51 -2.76 -5.00 13.87
CA LEU A 51 -4.17 -5.38 13.69
C LEU A 51 -5.00 -5.41 14.98
N ASP A 52 -4.40 -5.27 16.16
CA ASP A 52 -5.17 -5.17 17.40
C ASP A 52 -5.70 -3.74 17.59
N ALA A 53 -6.98 -3.53 17.23
CA ALA A 53 -7.72 -2.28 17.40
C ALA A 53 -8.19 -2.01 18.84
N GLU A 54 -7.76 -2.81 19.82
CA GLU A 54 -8.08 -2.61 21.24
C GLU A 54 -7.00 -1.83 22.01
N ALA A 55 -5.80 -1.68 21.44
CA ALA A 55 -4.69 -0.92 22.01
C ALA A 55 -4.37 0.31 21.17
N GLU A 56 -3.98 1.40 21.84
CA GLU A 56 -3.42 2.58 21.15
C GLU A 56 -2.29 2.13 20.20
N PRO A 57 -2.33 2.52 18.91
CA PRO A 57 -1.36 2.06 17.93
C PRO A 57 0.06 2.42 18.35
N GLY A 58 0.95 1.44 18.29
CA GLY A 58 2.36 1.64 18.66
C GLY A 58 3.01 2.76 17.86
N PHE A 59 4.01 3.42 18.46
CA PHE A 59 4.70 4.57 17.86
C PHE A 59 5.16 4.35 16.41
N ALA A 60 5.66 3.15 16.08
CA ALA A 60 6.10 2.81 14.73
C ALA A 60 4.96 2.86 13.69
N VAL A 61 3.75 2.45 14.08
CA VAL A 61 2.55 2.48 13.21
C VAL A 61 2.15 3.94 12.97
N LEU A 62 2.05 4.74 14.03
CA LEU A 62 1.75 6.18 13.92
C LEU A 62 2.76 6.90 13.04
N ARG A 63 4.05 6.59 13.20
CA ARG A 63 5.12 7.15 12.37
C ARG A 63 4.96 6.74 10.90
N GLY A 64 4.71 5.46 10.63
CA GLY A 64 4.49 4.96 9.28
C GLY A 64 3.33 5.66 8.57
N LEU A 65 2.20 5.82 9.27
CA LEU A 65 1.01 6.50 8.74
C LEU A 65 1.29 7.97 8.40
N ALA A 66 2.01 8.69 9.26
CA ALA A 66 2.37 10.09 9.01
C ALA A 66 3.30 10.25 7.80
N LEU A 67 4.35 9.40 7.70
CA LEU A 67 5.27 9.40 6.55
C LEU A 67 4.51 9.11 5.25
N HIS A 68 3.63 8.11 5.28
CA HIS A 68 2.80 7.76 4.12
C HIS A 68 1.93 8.94 3.69
N LYS A 69 1.25 9.60 4.64
CA LYS A 69 0.39 10.74 4.33
C LYS A 69 1.17 11.92 3.74
N LEU A 70 2.35 12.21 4.27
CA LEU A 70 3.24 13.23 3.73
C LEU A 70 3.67 12.92 2.30
N LEU A 71 4.09 11.67 2.03
CA LEU A 71 4.49 11.24 0.68
C LEU A 71 3.32 11.27 -0.32
N GLN A 72 2.07 11.10 0.13
CA GLN A 72 0.89 11.29 -0.72
C GLN A 72 0.62 12.77 -1.03
N MET A 73 0.74 13.67 -0.06
CA MET A 73 0.27 15.06 -0.21
C MET A 73 1.33 16.00 -0.79
N LEU A 74 2.58 15.87 -0.37
CA LEU A 74 3.65 16.83 -0.70
C LEU A 74 3.97 16.93 -2.20
N PRO A 75 3.88 15.86 -3.02
CA PRO A 75 4.10 15.97 -4.46
C PRO A 75 3.19 17.01 -5.15
N SER A 76 1.99 17.21 -4.63
CA SER A 76 1.01 18.19 -5.14
C SER A 76 1.26 19.63 -4.67
N ILE A 77 2.19 19.85 -3.75
CA ILE A 77 2.56 21.16 -3.21
C ILE A 77 3.81 21.67 -3.94
N ALA A 78 3.89 22.98 -4.15
CA ALA A 78 5.06 23.62 -4.76
C ALA A 78 6.33 23.33 -3.95
N GLU A 79 7.44 23.05 -4.62
CA GLU A 79 8.66 22.54 -3.97
C GLU A 79 9.14 23.41 -2.79
N GLY A 80 9.13 24.73 -2.95
CA GLY A 80 9.52 25.69 -1.91
C GLY A 80 8.59 25.73 -0.69
N GLU A 81 7.37 25.19 -0.78
CA GLU A 81 6.40 25.16 0.32
C GLU A 81 6.31 23.79 1.01
N ARG A 82 6.96 22.75 0.44
CA ARG A 82 6.84 21.37 0.93
C ARG A 82 7.37 21.19 2.34
N GLN A 83 8.51 21.83 2.65
CA GLN A 83 9.12 21.71 3.96
C GLN A 83 8.20 22.29 5.04
N ASP A 84 7.74 23.53 4.88
CA ASP A 84 6.81 24.19 5.80
C ASP A 84 5.48 23.44 5.93
N ALA A 85 4.97 22.84 4.84
CA ALA A 85 3.79 21.99 4.89
C ALA A 85 4.03 20.72 5.71
N ALA A 86 5.17 20.06 5.54
CA ALA A 86 5.54 18.86 6.27
C ALA A 86 5.75 19.13 7.76
N GLU A 87 6.45 20.20 8.11
CA GLU A 87 6.64 20.65 9.50
C GLU A 87 5.31 20.91 10.19
N ARG A 88 4.41 21.68 9.54
CA ARG A 88 3.07 21.96 10.06
C ARG A 88 2.24 20.70 10.26
N TYR A 89 2.35 19.73 9.36
CA TYR A 89 1.65 18.46 9.50
C TYR A 89 2.21 17.64 10.66
N LEU A 90 3.53 17.48 10.77
CA LEU A 90 4.18 16.71 11.84
C LEU A 90 4.01 17.34 13.22
N ALA A 91 3.92 18.67 13.31
CA ALA A 91 3.59 19.35 14.55
C ALA A 91 2.21 18.93 15.11
N ARG A 92 1.26 18.63 14.22
CA ARG A 92 -0.10 18.18 14.57
C ARG A 92 -0.17 16.66 14.74
N ALA A 93 0.23 15.91 13.71
CA ALA A 93 0.15 14.45 13.69
C ALA A 93 1.11 13.78 14.69
N GLY A 94 2.25 14.43 15.00
CA GLY A 94 3.25 13.96 15.94
C GLY A 94 3.33 14.80 17.21
N ALA A 95 2.23 15.42 17.65
CA ALA A 95 2.23 16.32 18.82
C ALA A 95 2.81 15.66 20.10
N GLY A 96 2.58 14.35 20.28
CA GLY A 96 3.11 13.57 21.40
C GLY A 96 4.47 12.89 21.15
N TRP A 97 5.11 13.15 20.02
CA TRP A 97 6.37 12.49 19.67
C TRP A 97 7.59 13.21 20.26
N PRO A 98 8.70 12.50 20.52
CA PRO A 98 9.98 13.14 20.75
C PRO A 98 10.35 14.05 19.56
N GLU A 99 10.86 15.24 19.85
CA GLU A 99 11.24 16.22 18.82
C GLU A 99 12.23 15.64 17.80
N ALA A 100 13.20 14.86 18.29
CA ALA A 100 14.17 14.18 17.44
C ALA A 100 13.50 13.21 16.44
N GLU A 101 12.39 12.57 16.80
CA GLU A 101 11.68 11.68 15.88
C GLU A 101 10.87 12.46 14.85
N ARG A 102 10.29 13.62 15.20
CA ARG A 102 9.69 14.53 14.21
C ARG A 102 10.73 15.02 13.19
N GLY A 103 11.90 15.41 13.68
CA GLY A 103 13.02 15.82 12.81
C GLY A 103 13.48 14.70 11.88
N LYS A 104 13.63 13.47 12.38
CA LYS A 104 13.96 12.29 11.55
C LYS A 104 12.88 12.00 10.50
N ALA A 105 11.60 12.12 10.87
CA ALA A 105 10.49 11.91 9.94
C ALA A 105 10.51 12.94 8.81
N LEU A 106 10.69 14.22 9.15
CA LEU A 106 10.82 15.31 8.18
C LEU A 106 11.98 15.06 7.22
N ALA A 107 13.17 14.80 7.76
CA ALA A 107 14.37 14.57 6.96
C ALA A 107 14.21 13.37 6.01
N ALA A 108 13.62 12.27 6.49
CA ALA A 108 13.38 11.09 5.67
C ALA A 108 12.44 11.37 4.49
N VAL A 109 11.33 12.07 4.73
CA VAL A 109 10.36 12.42 3.67
C VAL A 109 11.01 13.34 2.63
N MET A 110 11.70 14.39 3.07
CA MET A 110 12.35 15.33 2.15
C MET A 110 13.44 14.65 1.33
N ALA A 111 14.22 13.74 1.94
CA ALA A 111 15.22 12.95 1.23
C ALA A 111 14.59 12.06 0.15
N ILE A 112 13.47 11.40 0.45
CA ILE A 112 12.75 10.57 -0.54
C ILE A 112 12.23 11.41 -1.71
N LEU A 113 11.63 12.58 -1.43
CA LEU A 113 11.09 13.44 -2.48
C LEU A 113 12.18 14.08 -3.35
N ALA A 114 13.36 14.32 -2.79
CA ALA A 114 14.51 14.88 -3.50
C ALA A 114 15.34 13.83 -4.27
N ASP A 115 15.13 12.52 -4.01
CA ASP A 115 15.89 11.47 -4.66
C ASP A 115 15.48 11.32 -6.14
N PRO A 116 16.41 11.49 -7.09
CA PRO A 116 16.12 11.36 -8.53
C PRO A 116 15.51 10.01 -8.92
N ARG A 117 15.79 8.94 -8.16
CA ARG A 117 15.25 7.60 -8.41
C ARG A 117 13.74 7.53 -8.22
N PHE A 118 13.17 8.43 -7.42
CA PHE A 118 11.73 8.48 -7.14
C PHE A 118 11.01 9.62 -7.86
N THR A 119 11.71 10.47 -8.62
CA THR A 119 11.10 11.60 -9.33
C THR A 119 9.94 11.17 -10.21
N ALA A 120 10.07 10.03 -10.91
CA ALA A 120 9.00 9.50 -11.75
C ALA A 120 7.73 9.11 -10.97
N LEU A 121 7.86 8.68 -9.71
CA LEU A 121 6.73 8.25 -8.86
C LEU A 121 5.94 9.42 -8.27
N PHE A 122 6.58 10.57 -8.15
CA PHE A 122 6.00 11.77 -7.55
C PHE A 122 5.80 12.90 -8.58
N ALA A 123 6.05 12.63 -9.86
CA ALA A 123 5.76 13.55 -10.94
C ALA A 123 4.25 13.81 -11.01
N PRO A 124 3.79 15.00 -11.43
CA PRO A 124 2.36 15.30 -11.59
C PRO A 124 1.62 14.30 -12.49
N ALA A 125 2.30 13.70 -13.47
CA ALA A 125 1.76 12.67 -14.36
C ALA A 125 1.73 11.25 -13.75
N SER A 126 2.27 11.05 -12.54
CA SER A 126 2.40 9.76 -11.87
C SER A 126 1.15 9.33 -11.10
N ARG A 127 0.00 9.97 -11.32
CA ARG A 127 -1.29 9.46 -10.82
C ARG A 127 -1.63 8.19 -11.58
N ALA A 128 -1.29 7.07 -10.95
CA ALA A 128 -1.53 5.73 -11.46
C ALA A 128 -3.02 5.38 -11.34
N GLU A 129 -3.77 5.70 -12.38
CA GLU A 129 -4.98 4.96 -12.71
C GLU A 129 -5.24 5.07 -14.22
N VAL A 130 -4.46 4.33 -15.00
CA VAL A 130 -4.94 3.84 -16.29
C VAL A 130 -5.65 2.52 -15.99
N ALA A 131 -6.97 2.52 -16.08
CA ALA A 131 -7.75 1.30 -16.00
C ALA A 131 -7.34 0.36 -17.15
N VAL A 132 -6.55 -0.67 -16.86
CA VAL A 132 -6.29 -1.75 -17.82
C VAL A 132 -7.51 -2.67 -17.78
N MET A 133 -8.55 -2.30 -18.54
CA MET A 133 -9.64 -3.22 -18.83
C MET A 133 -9.16 -4.15 -19.94
N GLY A 134 -8.94 -5.43 -19.61
CA GLY A 134 -8.66 -6.45 -20.62
C GLY A 134 -9.92 -6.67 -21.48
N SER A 135 -9.81 -6.49 -22.79
CA SER A 135 -10.81 -6.99 -23.73
C SER A 135 -10.55 -8.48 -23.93
N LEU A 136 -11.55 -9.31 -23.67
CA LEU A 136 -11.56 -10.71 -24.07
C LEU A 136 -12.14 -10.76 -25.50
N GLU A 137 -11.36 -11.23 -26.48
CA GLU A 137 -11.89 -11.76 -27.75
C GLU A 137 -11.93 -13.29 -27.68
#